data_AF-A0A6A0QUG8-F1
#
_entry.id   AF-A0A6A0QUG8-F1
#
_cell.length_a   1.000
_cell.length_b   1.000
_cell.length_c   1.000
_cell.angle_alpha   90.00
_cell.angle_beta   90.00
_cell.angle_gamma   90.00
#
_symmetry.space_group_name_H-M   'P 1'
#
loop_
_entity.id
_entity.type
_entity.pdbx_description
1 polymer ?
#
loop_
_entity_poly.entity_id
_entity_poly.type
_entity_poly.pdbx_seq_one_letter_code
_entity_poly.pdbx_strand_id
1 'polypeptide(L)'
;MLIWTIVAIGILVGAPAIVVGAVAVVAIAPVHGSIALVAAAAFQGWRKREKRAAATEEVALLRSLAGVVSAGGTLRQAISMSTSRLVTDNVRRLCAAGASIADVGDAMKPMMPTNGRQFAAMCAMSEHTGSSVAEPLVAFARRAKVAQTREQKKRTSLAQTRFSAWVVGVAPLCLTALIVATGGIPEPRTALVVIPMVVGAALQITGTAVVFVISGREAT
;
A
#
# COMPACT_ATOMS: atom_id res chain seq x y z
N MET A 1 -14.07 -31.05 11.06
CA MET A 1 -13.48 -30.68 12.37
C MET A 1 -12.16 -29.91 12.24
N LEU A 2 -11.25 -30.29 11.32
CA LEU A 2 -9.91 -29.70 11.18
C LEU A 2 -9.88 -28.18 10.84
N ILE A 3 -10.88 -27.68 10.10
CA ILE A 3 -11.02 -26.26 9.74
C ILE A 3 -11.34 -25.40 10.97
N TRP A 4 -12.23 -25.90 11.84
CA TRP A 4 -12.65 -25.18 13.05
C TRP A 4 -11.54 -25.13 14.10
N THR A 5 -10.68 -26.15 14.19
CA THR A 5 -9.48 -26.11 15.03
C THR A 5 -8.44 -25.12 14.51
N ILE A 6 -8.19 -25.04 13.20
CA ILE A 6 -7.27 -24.05 12.61
C ILE A 6 -7.78 -22.61 12.84
N VAL A 7 -9.09 -22.39 12.69
CA VAL A 7 -9.73 -21.09 12.95
C VAL A 7 -9.66 -20.73 14.44
N ALA A 8 -9.96 -21.68 15.34
CA ALA A 8 -9.89 -21.45 16.78
C ALA A 8 -8.46 -21.15 17.28
N ILE A 9 -7.46 -21.88 16.76
CA ILE A 9 -6.04 -21.62 17.06
C ILE A 9 -5.62 -20.25 16.51
N GLY A 10 -6.05 -19.89 15.30
CA GLY A 10 -5.77 -18.57 14.72
C GLY A 10 -6.33 -17.40 15.54
N ILE A 11 -7.54 -17.56 16.09
CA ILE A 11 -8.15 -16.58 16.99
C ILE A 11 -7.39 -16.51 18.33
N LEU A 12 -6.99 -17.66 18.90
CA LEU A 12 -6.28 -17.72 20.18
C LEU A 12 -4.88 -17.09 20.12
N VAL A 13 -4.20 -17.17 18.98
CA VAL A 13 -2.86 -16.60 18.74
C VAL A 13 -2.93 -15.11 18.38
N GLY A 14 -4.13 -14.53 18.31
CA GLY A 14 -4.31 -13.12 17.95
C GLY A 14 -3.97 -12.82 16.50
N ALA A 15 -4.09 -13.81 15.61
CA ALA A 15 -3.89 -13.60 14.19
C ALA A 15 -4.91 -12.57 13.68
N PRO A 16 -4.51 -11.63 12.80
CA PRO A 16 -5.44 -10.64 12.27
C PRO A 16 -6.63 -11.34 11.64
N ALA A 17 -7.87 -10.90 11.93
CA ALA A 17 -9.09 -11.55 11.47
C ALA A 17 -9.13 -11.78 9.96
N ILE A 18 -8.41 -10.95 9.19
CA ILE A 18 -8.23 -11.07 7.74
C ILE A 18 -7.47 -12.36 7.36
N VAL A 19 -6.45 -12.74 8.12
CA VAL A 19 -5.66 -13.97 7.89
C VAL A 19 -6.50 -15.20 8.22
N VAL A 20 -7.23 -15.16 9.34
CA VAL A 20 -8.13 -16.26 9.75
C VAL A 20 -9.26 -16.44 8.73
N GLY A 21 -9.87 -15.33 8.26
CA GLY A 21 -10.90 -15.35 7.24
C GLY A 21 -10.40 -15.85 5.89
N ALA A 22 -9.20 -15.44 5.47
CA ALA A 22 -8.57 -15.92 4.24
C ALA A 22 -8.32 -17.43 4.27
N VAL A 23 -7.79 -17.96 5.39
CA VAL A 23 -7.55 -19.40 5.57
C VAL A 23 -8.86 -20.18 5.58
N ALA A 24 -9.91 -19.66 6.23
CA ALA A 24 -11.23 -20.29 6.24
C ALA A 24 -11.86 -20.35 4.84
N VAL A 25 -11.78 -19.26 4.07
CA VAL A 25 -12.30 -19.20 2.69
C VAL A 25 -11.56 -20.17 1.76
N VAL A 26 -10.23 -20.25 1.87
CA VAL A 26 -9.42 -21.23 1.11
C VAL A 26 -9.73 -22.67 1.56
N ALA A 27 -10.01 -22.91 2.85
CA ALA A 27 -10.33 -24.25 3.33
C ALA A 27 -11.71 -24.75 2.89
N ILE A 28 -12.69 -23.85 2.70
CA ILE A 28 -14.05 -24.20 2.26
C ILE A 28 -14.11 -24.35 0.73
N ALA A 29 -13.38 -23.51 -0.02
CA ALA A 29 -13.34 -23.53 -1.47
C ALA A 29 -11.91 -23.33 -1.97
N PRO A 30 -11.08 -24.39 -2.04
CA PRO A 30 -9.62 -24.28 -2.24
C PRO A 30 -9.23 -23.62 -3.56
N VAL A 31 -9.93 -23.94 -4.65
CA VAL A 31 -9.66 -23.35 -5.97
C VAL A 31 -10.16 -21.90 -6.05
N HIS A 32 -11.38 -21.62 -5.61
CA HIS A 32 -11.97 -20.27 -5.72
C HIS A 32 -11.39 -19.28 -4.70
N GLY A 33 -11.11 -19.74 -3.49
CA GLY A 33 -10.54 -18.93 -2.41
C GLY A 33 -9.10 -18.52 -2.68
N SER A 34 -8.29 -19.41 -3.28
CA SER A 34 -6.91 -19.07 -3.66
C SER A 34 -6.87 -18.05 -4.81
N ILE A 35 -7.73 -18.20 -5.82
CA ILE A 35 -7.88 -17.22 -6.91
C ILE A 35 -8.29 -15.85 -6.37
N ALA A 36 -9.32 -15.80 -5.50
CA ALA A 36 -9.79 -14.55 -4.91
C ALA A 36 -8.69 -13.84 -4.08
N LEU A 37 -7.87 -14.61 -3.36
CA LEU A 37 -6.77 -14.06 -2.57
C LEU A 37 -5.65 -13.47 -3.44
N VAL A 38 -5.28 -14.17 -4.52
CA VAL A 38 -4.30 -13.68 -5.50
C VAL A 38 -4.83 -12.43 -6.20
N ALA A 39 -6.09 -12.42 -6.61
CA ALA A 39 -6.73 -11.26 -7.22
C ALA A 39 -6.77 -10.04 -6.29
N ALA A 40 -7.13 -10.24 -5.01
CA ALA A 40 -7.14 -9.18 -4.00
C ALA A 40 -5.73 -8.62 -3.75
N ALA A 41 -4.72 -9.49 -3.65
CA ALA A 41 -3.32 -9.09 -3.47
C ALA A 41 -2.79 -8.33 -4.71
N ALA A 42 -3.10 -8.80 -5.91
CA ALA A 42 -2.74 -8.16 -7.16
C ALA A 42 -3.40 -6.77 -7.28
N PHE A 43 -4.70 -6.67 -6.99
CA PHE A 43 -5.45 -5.41 -7.01
C PHE A 43 -4.91 -4.41 -6.00
N GLN A 44 -4.62 -4.85 -4.77
CA GLN A 44 -4.05 -3.99 -3.74
C GLN A 44 -2.62 -3.56 -4.09
N GLY A 45 -1.84 -4.44 -4.72
CA GLY A 45 -0.52 -4.14 -5.27
C GLY A 45 -0.59 -3.08 -6.37
N TRP A 46 -1.53 -3.23 -7.30
CA TRP A 46 -1.79 -2.28 -8.38
C TRP A 46 -2.20 -0.90 -7.84
N ARG A 47 -3.20 -0.83 -6.94
CA ARG A 47 -3.59 0.43 -6.28
C ARG A 47 -2.43 1.10 -5.55
N LYS A 48 -1.57 0.32 -4.88
CA LYS A 48 -0.38 0.87 -4.21
C LYS A 48 0.62 1.43 -5.22
N ARG A 49 0.79 0.81 -6.38
CA ARG A 49 1.66 1.32 -7.47
C ARG A 49 1.12 2.62 -8.04
N GLU A 50 -0.17 2.68 -8.31
CA GLU A 50 -0.84 3.88 -8.82
C GLU A 50 -0.69 5.07 -7.87
N LYS A 51 -0.95 4.88 -6.57
CA LYS A 51 -0.73 5.92 -5.56
C LYS A 51 0.72 6.42 -5.50
N ARG A 52 1.70 5.55 -5.76
CA ARG A 52 3.13 5.93 -5.78
C ARG A 52 3.47 6.74 -7.02
N ALA A 53 2.94 6.34 -8.17
CA ALA A 53 3.10 7.09 -9.41
C ALA A 53 2.54 8.50 -9.24
N ALA A 54 1.30 8.59 -8.72
CA ALA A 54 0.65 9.86 -8.41
C ALA A 54 1.46 10.73 -7.44
N ALA A 55 2.02 10.17 -6.36
CA ALA A 55 2.83 10.94 -5.41
C ALA A 55 4.13 11.49 -6.02
N THR A 56 4.75 10.74 -6.94
CA THR A 56 5.96 11.17 -7.66
C THR A 56 5.63 12.29 -8.64
N GLU A 57 4.51 12.13 -9.31
CA GLU A 57 4.00 13.08 -10.27
C GLU A 57 3.53 14.39 -9.62
N GLU A 58 3.00 14.33 -8.40
CA GLU A 58 2.62 15.50 -7.60
C GLU A 58 3.83 16.41 -7.34
N VAL A 59 5.00 15.83 -7.02
CA VAL A 59 6.24 16.58 -6.81
C VAL A 59 6.68 17.28 -8.10
N ALA A 60 6.62 16.58 -9.23
CA ALA A 60 7.01 17.13 -10.53
C ALA A 60 6.08 18.28 -10.94
N LEU A 61 4.77 18.08 -10.80
CA LEU A 61 3.74 19.07 -11.06
C LEU A 61 3.95 20.33 -10.19
N LEU A 62 4.10 20.18 -8.87
CA LEU A 62 4.28 21.33 -7.99
C LEU A 62 5.54 22.14 -8.32
N ARG A 63 6.62 21.48 -8.73
CA ARG A 63 7.84 22.16 -9.17
C ARG A 63 7.67 22.88 -10.51
N SER A 64 7.00 22.26 -11.48
CA SER A 64 6.77 22.90 -12.77
C SER A 64 5.86 24.12 -12.61
N LEU A 65 4.81 24.01 -11.78
CA LEU A 65 3.94 25.13 -11.43
C LEU A 65 4.73 26.25 -10.74
N ALA A 66 5.55 25.92 -9.74
CA ALA A 66 6.39 26.90 -9.07
C ALA A 66 7.34 27.62 -10.05
N GLY A 67 7.97 26.88 -10.97
CA GLY A 67 8.87 27.44 -11.98
C GLY A 67 8.17 28.44 -12.90
N VAL A 68 6.98 28.10 -13.41
CA VAL A 68 6.20 29.00 -14.27
C VAL A 68 5.73 30.24 -13.51
N VAL A 69 5.27 30.08 -12.27
CA VAL A 69 4.81 31.24 -11.45
C VAL A 69 5.98 32.14 -11.06
N SER A 70 7.14 31.57 -10.69
CA SER A 70 8.36 32.34 -10.42
C SER A 70 8.88 33.09 -11.65
N ALA A 71 8.61 32.59 -12.86
CA ALA A 71 8.90 33.28 -14.12
C ALA A 71 7.86 34.36 -14.48
N GLY A 72 6.89 34.63 -13.62
CA GLY A 72 5.84 35.64 -13.83
C GLY A 72 4.57 35.13 -14.52
N GLY A 73 4.47 33.82 -14.78
CA GLY A 73 3.26 33.22 -15.32
C GLY A 73 2.14 33.12 -14.28
N THR A 74 0.89 33.08 -14.74
CA THR A 74 -0.25 32.84 -13.84
C THR A 74 -0.36 31.36 -13.47
N LEU A 75 -0.90 31.07 -12.27
CA LEU A 75 -1.14 29.68 -11.85
C LEU A 75 -2.09 28.95 -12.82
N ARG A 76 -3.10 29.64 -13.35
CA ARG A 76 -4.02 29.11 -14.36
C ARG A 76 -3.30 28.71 -15.64
N GLN A 77 -2.40 29.56 -16.13
CA GLN A 77 -1.55 29.25 -17.29
C GLN A 77 -0.67 28.03 -17.02
N ALA A 78 0.01 28.01 -15.86
CA ALA A 78 0.87 26.91 -15.46
C ALA A 78 0.13 25.57 -15.40
N ILE A 79 -1.10 25.55 -14.88
CA ILE A 79 -1.96 24.35 -14.83
C ILE A 79 -2.41 23.95 -16.24
N SER A 80 -2.86 24.90 -17.06
CA SER A 80 -3.33 24.61 -18.42
C SER A 80 -2.25 23.99 -19.33
N MET A 81 -0.99 24.44 -19.16
CA MET A 81 0.17 23.99 -19.94
C MET A 81 0.87 22.76 -19.37
N SER A 82 0.61 22.40 -18.11
CA SER A 82 1.27 21.27 -17.43
C SER A 82 1.02 19.97 -18.18
N THR A 83 2.01 19.14 -18.51
CA THR A 83 1.78 17.83 -19.16
C THR A 83 1.54 16.68 -18.18
N SER A 84 1.36 17.00 -16.90
CA SER A 84 1.13 15.98 -15.87
C SER A 84 -0.19 15.24 -16.09
N ARG A 85 -0.14 13.92 -15.96
CA ARG A 85 -1.29 12.99 -15.91
C ARG A 85 -2.19 13.23 -14.70
N LEU A 86 -1.69 13.90 -13.65
CA LEU A 86 -2.52 14.34 -12.54
C LEU A 86 -3.50 15.44 -12.96
N VAL A 87 -3.17 16.22 -13.99
CA VAL A 87 -4.04 17.30 -14.48
C VAL A 87 -4.92 16.74 -15.60
N THR A 88 -6.16 16.42 -15.25
CA THR A 88 -7.15 15.92 -16.21
C THR A 88 -7.56 16.98 -17.23
N ASP A 89 -8.11 16.52 -18.37
CA ASP A 89 -8.61 17.40 -19.43
C ASP A 89 -9.71 18.35 -18.94
N ASN A 90 -10.55 17.91 -18.01
CA ASN A 90 -11.58 18.79 -17.42
C ASN A 90 -10.96 19.97 -16.67
N VAL A 91 -9.88 19.75 -15.91
CA VAL A 91 -9.18 20.84 -15.20
C VAL A 91 -8.56 21.82 -16.20
N ARG A 92 -7.96 21.31 -17.28
CA ARG A 92 -7.40 22.16 -18.35
C ARG A 92 -8.50 22.99 -19.02
N ARG A 93 -9.65 22.37 -19.30
CA ARG A 93 -10.82 23.05 -19.88
C ARG A 93 -11.37 24.12 -18.94
N LEU A 94 -11.42 23.86 -17.62
CA LEU A 94 -11.80 24.87 -16.62
C LEU A 94 -10.83 26.06 -16.63
N CYS A 95 -9.52 25.80 -16.71
CA CYS A 95 -8.54 26.86 -16.88
C CYS A 95 -8.73 27.64 -18.19
N ALA A 96 -8.98 26.95 -19.31
CA ALA A 96 -9.19 27.59 -20.62
C ALA A 96 -10.49 28.41 -20.67
N ALA A 97 -11.53 27.96 -19.98
CA ALA A 97 -12.80 28.67 -19.83
C ALA A 97 -12.73 29.88 -18.90
N GLY A 98 -11.56 30.15 -18.29
CA GLY A 98 -11.38 31.30 -17.40
C GLY A 98 -12.01 31.12 -16.02
N ALA A 99 -12.28 29.88 -15.59
CA ALA A 99 -12.83 29.60 -14.26
C ALA A 99 -11.97 30.20 -13.14
N SER A 100 -12.62 30.44 -11.99
CA SER A 100 -11.95 30.93 -10.79
C SER A 100 -10.79 30.01 -10.42
N ILE A 101 -9.72 30.55 -9.83
CA ILE A 101 -8.59 29.71 -9.45
C ILE A 101 -8.96 28.83 -8.25
N ALA A 102 -9.91 29.27 -7.40
CA ALA A 102 -10.52 28.45 -6.36
C ALA A 102 -11.20 27.19 -6.93
N ASP A 103 -12.05 27.33 -7.96
CA ASP A 103 -12.75 26.18 -8.59
C ASP A 103 -11.76 25.21 -9.22
N VAL A 104 -10.72 25.73 -9.88
CA VAL A 104 -9.62 24.93 -10.43
C VAL A 104 -8.89 24.19 -9.31
N GLY A 105 -8.62 24.87 -8.19
CA GLY A 105 -8.00 24.28 -7.00
C GLY A 105 -8.82 23.14 -6.40
N ASP A 106 -10.14 23.32 -6.28
CA ASP A 106 -11.06 22.29 -5.78
C ASP A 106 -11.18 21.10 -6.74
N ALA A 107 -11.18 21.35 -8.06
CA ALA A 107 -11.14 20.28 -9.05
C ALA A 107 -9.82 19.47 -9.01
N MET A 108 -8.71 20.11 -8.64
CA MET A 108 -7.40 19.46 -8.48
C MET A 108 -7.23 18.72 -7.14
N LYS A 109 -7.97 19.10 -6.11
CA LYS A 109 -7.91 18.51 -4.76
C LYS A 109 -7.91 16.96 -4.72
N PRO A 110 -8.79 16.23 -5.44
CA PRO A 110 -8.77 14.77 -5.42
C PRO A 110 -7.59 14.14 -6.18
N MET A 111 -6.92 14.91 -7.04
CA MET A 111 -5.83 14.43 -7.91
C MET A 111 -4.48 14.45 -7.19
N MET A 112 -4.35 15.22 -6.11
CA MET A 112 -3.10 15.36 -5.36
C MET A 112 -3.13 14.55 -4.07
N PRO A 113 -2.35 13.46 -3.97
CA PRO A 113 -2.45 12.54 -2.83
C PRO A 113 -1.97 13.15 -1.50
N THR A 114 -1.05 14.12 -1.53
CA THR A 114 -0.44 14.67 -0.32
C THR A 114 -0.97 16.05 0.04
N ASN A 115 -0.94 16.98 -0.92
CA ASN A 115 -1.19 18.40 -0.65
C ASN A 115 -2.51 18.92 -1.23
N GLY A 116 -3.39 18.07 -1.78
CA GLY A 116 -4.58 18.54 -2.52
C GLY A 116 -5.48 19.52 -1.77
N ARG A 117 -5.71 19.29 -0.46
CA ARG A 117 -6.48 20.23 0.37
C ARG A 117 -5.77 21.57 0.57
N GLN A 118 -4.45 21.53 0.77
CA GLN A 118 -3.62 22.72 1.01
C GLN A 118 -3.45 23.53 -0.28
N PHE A 119 -3.32 22.85 -1.41
CA PHE A 119 -3.29 23.46 -2.73
C PHE A 119 -4.62 24.16 -3.07
N ALA A 120 -5.75 23.50 -2.85
CA ALA A 120 -7.07 24.12 -3.04
C ALA A 120 -7.26 25.35 -2.14
N ALA A 121 -6.91 25.25 -0.85
CA ALA A 121 -6.97 26.38 0.07
C ALA A 121 -6.04 27.54 -0.34
N MET A 122 -4.83 27.23 -0.82
CA MET A 122 -3.91 28.24 -1.36
C MET A 122 -4.51 28.94 -2.60
N CYS A 123 -5.15 28.20 -3.50
CA CYS A 123 -5.83 28.79 -4.66
C CYS A 123 -6.96 29.74 -4.23
N ALA A 124 -7.82 29.29 -3.32
CA ALA A 124 -8.90 30.14 -2.78
C ALA A 124 -8.35 31.39 -2.07
N MET A 125 -7.30 31.27 -1.26
CA MET A 125 -6.67 32.44 -0.63
C MET A 125 -6.03 33.38 -1.65
N SER A 126 -5.32 32.85 -2.64
CA SER A 126 -4.66 33.64 -3.69
C SER A 126 -5.67 34.45 -4.50
N GLU A 127 -6.85 33.91 -4.75
CA GLU A 127 -7.93 34.61 -5.46
C GLU A 127 -8.37 35.88 -4.73
N HIS A 128 -8.53 35.82 -3.41
CA HIS A 128 -8.99 36.96 -2.62
C HIS A 128 -7.89 37.95 -2.24
N THR A 129 -6.64 37.47 -2.11
CA THR A 129 -5.53 38.28 -1.57
C THR A 129 -4.53 38.74 -2.62
N GLY A 130 -4.51 38.12 -3.81
CA GLY A 130 -3.46 38.35 -4.80
C GLY A 130 -2.06 37.90 -4.35
N SER A 131 -1.96 37.17 -3.23
CA SER A 131 -0.68 36.77 -2.65
C SER A 131 0.13 35.89 -3.62
N SER A 132 1.46 36.06 -3.58
CA SER A 132 2.40 35.20 -4.30
C SER A 132 2.22 33.73 -3.89
N VAL A 133 2.01 32.86 -4.87
CA VAL A 133 1.84 31.41 -4.68
C VAL A 133 3.10 30.60 -4.97
N ALA A 134 4.15 31.22 -5.51
CA ALA A 134 5.38 30.51 -5.90
C ALA A 134 6.07 29.83 -4.71
N GLU A 135 6.25 30.55 -3.60
CA GLU A 135 6.93 30.03 -2.41
C GLU A 135 6.13 28.88 -1.73
N PRO A 136 4.79 29.01 -1.52
CA PRO A 136 3.96 27.88 -1.08
C PRO A 136 4.08 26.64 -1.98
N LEU A 137 4.14 26.79 -3.30
CA LEU A 137 4.29 25.66 -4.23
C LEU A 137 5.63 24.93 -4.04
N VAL A 138 6.73 25.68 -3.83
CA VAL A 138 8.04 25.09 -3.50
C VAL A 138 7.98 24.35 -2.15
N ALA A 139 7.30 24.92 -1.16
CA ALA A 139 7.12 24.27 0.14
C ALA A 139 6.30 22.98 0.02
N PHE A 140 5.21 22.96 -0.76
CA PHE A 140 4.42 21.76 -1.03
C PHE A 140 5.22 20.70 -1.78
N ALA A 141 6.02 21.09 -2.79
CA ALA A 141 6.90 20.17 -3.49
C ALA A 141 7.93 19.52 -2.55
N ARG A 142 8.48 20.31 -1.61
CA ARG A 142 9.40 19.80 -0.59
C ARG A 142 8.68 18.84 0.36
N ARG A 143 7.49 19.18 0.85
CA ARG A 143 6.68 18.30 1.71
C ARG A 143 6.33 16.98 1.03
N ALA A 144 5.89 17.01 -0.23
CA ALA A 144 5.62 15.81 -1.01
C ALA A 144 6.89 14.94 -1.20
N LYS A 145 8.05 15.56 -1.47
CA LYS A 145 9.34 14.84 -1.54
C LYS A 145 9.73 14.21 -0.19
N VAL A 146 9.53 14.92 0.92
CA VAL A 146 9.81 14.37 2.26
C VAL A 146 8.87 13.20 2.57
N ALA A 147 7.59 13.28 2.21
CA ALA A 147 6.66 12.16 2.37
C ALA A 147 7.08 10.96 1.52
N GLN A 148 7.46 11.18 0.26
CA GLN A 148 7.95 10.13 -0.64
C GLN A 148 9.23 9.45 -0.10
N THR A 149 10.20 10.23 0.36
CA THR A 149 11.46 9.69 0.91
C THR A 149 11.26 8.96 2.23
N ARG A 150 10.37 9.43 3.12
CA ARG A 150 9.98 8.71 4.33
C ARG A 150 9.37 7.35 3.99
N GLU A 151 8.45 7.33 3.05
CA GLU A 151 7.81 6.10 2.58
C GLU A 151 8.82 5.13 1.92
N GLN A 152 9.80 5.66 1.19
CA GLN A 152 10.87 4.86 0.60
C GLN A 152 11.80 4.27 1.68
N LYS A 153 12.18 5.06 2.69
CA LYS A 153 13.00 4.59 3.83
C LYS A 153 12.28 3.54 4.67
N LYS A 154 10.97 3.72 4.92
CA LYS A 154 10.14 2.70 5.56
C LYS A 154 10.17 1.38 4.78
N ARG A 155 10.14 1.44 3.44
CA ARG A 155 10.17 0.23 2.60
C ARG A 155 11.49 -0.49 2.60
N THR A 156 12.61 0.22 2.54
CA THR A 156 13.93 -0.45 2.56
C THR A 156 14.13 -1.18 3.88
N SER A 157 13.68 -0.59 5.00
CA SER A 157 13.68 -1.24 6.31
C SER A 157 12.68 -2.40 6.37
N LEU A 158 11.43 -2.21 5.94
CA LEU A 158 10.40 -3.26 5.97
C LEU A 158 10.65 -4.40 4.98
N ALA A 159 11.38 -4.16 3.87
CA ALA A 159 11.72 -5.21 2.92
C ALA A 159 12.68 -6.24 3.55
N GLN A 160 13.64 -5.76 4.33
CA GLN A 160 14.56 -6.63 5.07
C GLN A 160 13.82 -7.42 6.15
N THR A 161 12.96 -6.76 6.95
CA THR A 161 12.13 -7.43 7.96
C THR A 161 11.18 -8.45 7.34
N ARG A 162 10.58 -8.13 6.19
CA ARG A 162 9.67 -9.05 5.47
C ARG A 162 10.39 -10.23 4.87
N PHE A 163 11.59 -10.06 4.33
CA PHE A 163 12.36 -11.18 3.79
C PHE A 163 12.72 -12.16 4.91
N SER A 164 13.19 -11.65 6.06
CA SER A 164 13.46 -12.48 7.24
C SER A 164 12.19 -13.18 7.75
N ALA A 165 11.06 -12.48 7.85
CA ALA A 165 9.79 -13.08 8.26
C ALA A 165 9.27 -14.13 7.27
N TRP A 166 9.47 -13.93 5.97
CA TRP A 166 9.05 -14.89 4.93
C TRP A 166 9.96 -16.12 4.92
N VAL A 167 11.27 -15.96 5.10
CA VAL A 167 12.21 -17.09 5.17
C VAL A 167 12.00 -17.90 6.44
N VAL A 168 11.94 -17.26 7.61
CA VAL A 168 11.68 -17.94 8.89
C VAL A 168 10.29 -18.58 8.91
N GLY A 169 9.35 -18.00 8.15
CA GLY A 169 7.98 -18.44 8.18
C GLY A 169 7.59 -19.51 7.14
N VAL A 170 7.90 -19.26 5.88
CA VAL A 170 7.44 -20.08 4.75
C VAL A 170 8.39 -21.25 4.50
N ALA A 171 9.69 -21.12 4.78
CA ALA A 171 10.65 -22.20 4.54
C ALA A 171 10.35 -23.47 5.35
N PRO A 172 9.98 -23.42 6.65
CA PRO A 172 9.61 -24.61 7.41
C PRO A 172 8.37 -25.32 6.86
N LEU A 173 7.38 -24.55 6.39
CA LEU A 173 6.13 -25.07 5.79
C LEU A 173 6.38 -25.73 4.44
N CYS A 174 7.23 -25.14 3.60
CA CYS A 174 7.64 -25.77 2.34
C CYS A 174 8.44 -27.05 2.58
N LEU A 175 9.32 -27.05 3.59
CA LEU A 175 10.12 -28.23 3.94
C LEU A 175 9.24 -29.37 4.47
N THR A 176 8.27 -29.09 5.35
CA THR A 176 7.31 -30.09 5.83
C THR A 176 6.44 -30.62 4.70
N ALA A 177 5.93 -29.74 3.81
CA ALA A 177 5.18 -30.16 2.63
C ALA A 177 6.01 -31.04 1.68
N LEU A 178 7.29 -30.72 1.48
CA LEU A 178 8.21 -31.50 0.67
C LEU A 178 8.44 -32.90 1.27
N ILE A 179 8.69 -33.00 2.58
CA ILE A 179 8.90 -34.27 3.29
C ILE A 179 7.66 -35.17 3.21
N VAL A 180 6.46 -34.59 3.31
CA VAL A 180 5.19 -35.32 3.15
C VAL A 180 5.00 -35.78 1.70
N ALA A 181 5.32 -34.92 0.72
CA ALA A 181 5.17 -35.23 -0.69
C ALA A 181 6.17 -36.28 -1.20
N THR A 182 7.40 -36.31 -0.67
CA THR A 182 8.42 -37.30 -1.03
C THR A 182 8.24 -38.65 -0.33
N GLY A 183 7.16 -38.84 0.43
CA GLY A 183 6.82 -40.13 1.03
C GLY A 183 7.70 -40.53 2.22
N GLY A 184 8.40 -39.58 2.85
CA GLY A 184 9.26 -39.81 4.01
C GLY A 184 8.51 -40.08 5.32
N ILE A 185 7.39 -40.82 5.28
CA ILE A 185 6.69 -41.28 6.47
C ILE A 185 7.19 -42.71 6.75
N PRO A 186 8.11 -42.91 7.71
CA PRO A 186 8.54 -44.26 8.07
C PRO A 186 7.36 -45.00 8.68
N GLU A 187 7.05 -46.18 8.13
CA GLU A 187 6.18 -47.14 8.82
C GLU A 187 6.89 -47.63 10.09
N PRO A 188 6.21 -47.74 11.24
CA PRO A 188 4.77 -47.95 11.39
C PRO A 188 3.97 -46.67 11.65
N ARG A 189 2.74 -46.63 11.11
CA ARG A 189 1.68 -45.64 11.39
C ARG A 189 1.12 -45.78 12.82
N THR A 190 1.97 -45.79 13.82
CA THR A 190 1.56 -45.78 15.23
C THR A 190 1.29 -44.34 15.64
N ALA A 191 0.26 -44.12 16.48
CA ALA A 191 -0.12 -42.79 16.98
C ALA A 191 1.07 -41.99 17.58
N LEU A 192 2.09 -42.70 18.06
CA LEU A 192 3.35 -42.13 18.57
C LEU A 192 4.15 -41.29 17.57
N VAL A 193 4.04 -41.52 16.26
CA VAL A 193 4.80 -40.75 15.23
C VAL A 193 3.96 -39.61 14.68
N VAL A 194 2.66 -39.81 14.53
CA VAL A 194 1.74 -38.82 13.95
C VAL A 194 1.54 -37.64 14.90
N ILE A 195 1.43 -37.87 16.21
CA ILE A 195 1.23 -36.82 17.21
C ILE A 195 2.38 -35.79 17.23
N PRO A 196 3.68 -36.17 17.37
CA PRO A 196 4.77 -35.19 17.35
C PRO A 196 4.93 -34.50 16.00
N MET A 197 4.56 -35.14 14.88
CA MET A 197 4.57 -34.51 13.56
C MET A 197 3.48 -33.43 13.42
N VAL A 198 2.27 -33.71 13.91
CA VAL A 198 1.16 -32.74 13.96
C VAL A 198 1.46 -31.61 14.94
N VAL A 199 2.03 -31.92 16.11
CA VAL A 199 2.48 -30.92 17.10
C VAL A 199 3.62 -30.08 16.55
N GLY A 200 4.58 -30.68 15.84
CA GLY A 200 5.66 -29.97 15.17
C GLY A 200 5.18 -29.04 14.07
N ALA A 201 4.24 -29.49 13.22
CA ALA A 201 3.61 -28.64 12.22
C ALA A 201 2.78 -27.52 12.86
N ALA A 202 2.04 -27.79 13.94
CA ALA A 202 1.28 -26.78 14.68
C ALA A 202 2.19 -25.73 15.33
N LEU A 203 3.32 -26.15 15.91
CA LEU A 203 4.35 -25.25 16.46
C LEU A 203 5.01 -24.42 15.36
N GLN A 204 5.26 -24.99 14.19
CA GLN A 204 5.78 -24.25 13.04
C GLN A 204 4.78 -23.21 12.56
N ILE A 205 3.50 -23.56 12.41
CA ILE A 205 2.40 -22.65 12.02
C ILE A 205 2.22 -21.53 13.06
N THR A 206 2.30 -21.87 14.34
CA THR A 206 2.16 -20.90 15.44
C THR A 206 3.36 -19.96 15.48
N GLY A 207 4.59 -20.49 15.33
CA GLY A 207 5.81 -19.70 15.23
C GLY A 207 5.79 -18.75 14.02
N THR A 208 5.28 -19.22 12.87
CA THR A 208 5.06 -18.38 11.69
C THR A 208 4.11 -17.24 11.99
N ALA A 209 2.95 -17.57 12.56
CA ALA A 209 1.91 -16.61 12.84
C ALA A 209 2.39 -15.53 13.81
N VAL A 210 3.12 -15.91 14.87
CA VAL A 210 3.70 -14.98 15.85
C VAL A 210 4.72 -14.05 15.19
N VAL A 211 5.62 -14.57 14.36
CA VAL A 211 6.60 -13.74 13.62
C VAL A 211 5.91 -12.74 12.69
N PHE A 212 4.84 -13.16 12.00
CA PHE A 212 4.05 -12.27 11.15
C PHE A 212 3.27 -11.20 11.94
N VAL A 213 2.75 -11.54 13.12
CA VAL A 213 2.05 -10.61 14.01
C VAL A 213 3.01 -9.57 14.59
N ILE A 214 4.18 -10.00 15.06
CA ILE A 214 5.21 -9.10 15.62
C ILE A 214 5.76 -8.18 14.51
N SER A 215 6.09 -8.75 13.35
CA SER A 215 6.53 -7.97 12.18
C SER A 215 5.45 -7.01 11.66
N GLY A 216 4.17 -7.34 11.89
CA GLY A 216 3.04 -6.48 11.57
C GLY A 216 2.85 -5.32 12.53
N ARG A 217 3.16 -5.52 13.82
CA ARG A 217 3.08 -4.49 14.88
C ARG A 217 4.22 -3.47 14.82
N GLU A 218 5.42 -3.88 14.43
CA GLU A 218 6.55 -2.96 14.24
C GLU A 218 6.42 -2.10 12.96
N ALA A 219 5.48 -2.44 12.08
CA ALA A 219 5.25 -1.74 10.81
C ALA A 219 4.15 -0.66 10.88
N THR A 220 3.38 -0.58 11.96
CA THR A 220 2.37 0.45 12.24
C THR A 220 2.92 1.53 13.13
#